data_AF-A0A2P2QEW4-F1
#
_entry.id   AF-A0A2P2QEW4-F1
#
_cell.length_a   1.000
_cell.length_b   1.000
_cell.length_c   1.000
_cell.angle_alpha   90.00
_cell.angle_beta   90.00
_cell.angle_gamma   90.00
#
_symmetry.space_group_name_H-M   'P 1'
#
loop_
_entity.id
_entity.type
_entity.pdbx_description
1 polymer ?
#
loop_
_entity_poly.entity_id
_entity_poly.type
_entity_poly.pdbx_seq_one_letter_code
_entity_poly.pdbx_strand_id
1 'polypeptide(L)'
;MLLELITGQRAFDLARLANDDDVMLLDWVKGLLKEKKLEMLVDPDLQTNYVEAEVEQLIQVALLCTQGSPMERPKMAEVVRMLEGDGLAERWDEWQKVEVLRQEVDQAPHPNSDWLVDSTENLHAVELSGPR
;
A
#
# COMPACT_ATOMS: atom_id res chain seq x y z
N MET A 1 0.44 -2.62 13.16
CA MET A 1 0.39 -3.79 14.06
C MET A 1 0.97 -5.06 13.47
N LEU A 2 0.49 -5.62 12.35
CA LEU A 2 1.10 -6.86 11.81
C LEU A 2 2.60 -6.72 11.52
N LEU A 3 3.02 -5.63 10.88
CA LEU A 3 4.45 -5.35 10.66
C LEU A 3 5.23 -5.22 11.98
N GLU A 4 4.62 -4.70 13.03
CA GLU A 4 5.27 -4.58 14.35
C GLU A 4 5.45 -5.96 14.99
N LEU A 5 4.48 -6.86 14.81
CA LEU A 5 4.57 -8.24 15.28
C LEU A 5 5.66 -9.03 14.54
N ILE A 6 5.76 -8.83 13.22
CA ILE A 6 6.74 -9.53 12.37
C ILE A 6 8.17 -9.08 12.70
N THR A 7 8.35 -7.78 12.97
CA THR A 7 9.66 -7.14 13.07
C THR A 7 10.15 -6.97 14.51
N GLY A 8 9.27 -7.11 15.50
CA GLY A 8 9.56 -6.75 16.90
C GLY A 8 9.73 -5.23 17.13
N GLN A 9 9.57 -4.41 16.10
CA GLN A 9 9.80 -2.96 16.16
C GLN A 9 8.50 -2.17 16.17
N ARG A 10 8.52 -0.98 16.78
CA ARG A 10 7.39 -0.07 16.70
C ARG A 10 7.28 0.53 15.30
N ALA A 11 6.06 0.85 14.87
CA ALA A 11 5.82 1.41 13.54
C ALA A 11 6.67 2.66 13.22
N PHE A 12 6.95 3.48 14.22
CA PHE A 12 7.81 4.66 14.07
C PHE A 12 9.28 4.31 13.81
N ASP A 13 9.80 3.29 14.50
CA ASP A 13 11.19 2.85 14.35
C ASP A 13 11.40 2.21 12.97
N LEU A 14 10.42 1.41 12.51
CA LEU A 14 10.34 0.87 11.15
C LEU A 14 10.34 1.95 10.08
N ALA A 15 9.53 2.99 10.24
CA ALA A 15 9.47 4.08 9.29
C ALA A 15 10.80 4.84 9.19
N ARG A 16 11.53 4.97 10.30
CA ARG A 16 12.86 5.57 10.29
C ARG A 16 13.88 4.71 9.55
N LEU A 17 13.84 3.38 9.74
CA LEU A 17 14.73 2.46 9.04
C LEU A 17 14.53 2.51 7.52
N ALA A 18 13.28 2.58 7.05
CA ALA A 18 12.99 2.72 5.63
C ALA A 18 13.43 4.09 5.07
N ASN A 19 13.31 5.16 5.87
CA ASN A 19 13.74 6.49 5.47
C ASN A 19 15.27 6.62 5.33
N ASP A 20 16.07 5.80 6.03
CA ASP A 20 17.52 5.78 5.83
C ASP A 20 17.90 5.36 4.39
N ASP A 21 17.00 4.65 3.69
CA ASP A 21 17.12 4.28 2.27
C ASP A 21 16.39 5.27 1.33
N ASP A 22 15.87 6.41 1.83
CA ASP A 22 15.01 7.36 1.11
C ASP A 22 13.72 6.74 0.52
N VAL A 23 13.20 5.64 1.10
CA VAL A 23 12.00 4.92 0.65
C VAL A 23 10.89 4.95 1.70
N MET A 24 9.63 5.05 1.26
CA MET A 24 8.47 4.91 2.14
C MET A 24 8.41 3.49 2.74
N LEU A 25 8.08 3.37 4.03
CA LEU A 25 8.02 2.07 4.73
C LEU A 25 7.32 0.96 3.96
N LEU A 26 6.14 1.24 3.41
CA LEU A 26 5.38 0.21 2.70
C LEU A 26 6.06 -0.22 1.39
N ASP A 27 6.72 0.69 0.68
CA ASP A 27 7.44 0.37 -0.55
C ASP A 27 8.74 -0.38 -0.26
N TRP A 28 9.41 -0.07 0.86
CA TRP A 28 10.54 -0.84 1.37
C TRP A 28 10.13 -2.28 1.68
N VAL A 29 9.03 -2.49 2.42
CA VAL A 29 8.50 -3.83 2.73
C VAL A 29 8.11 -4.59 1.45
N LYS A 30 7.47 -3.93 0.47
CA LYS A 30 7.16 -4.54 -0.84
C LYS A 30 8.44 -4.97 -1.57
N GLY A 31 9.49 -4.15 -1.52
CA GLY A 31 10.79 -4.45 -2.11
C GLY A 31 11.41 -5.71 -1.51
N LEU A 32 11.50 -5.78 -0.19
CA LEU A 32 12.01 -6.95 0.52
C LEU A 32 11.22 -8.23 0.22
N LEU A 33 9.89 -8.12 0.16
CA LEU A 33 9.01 -9.24 -0.20
C LEU A 33 9.28 -9.74 -1.63
N LYS A 34 9.45 -8.82 -2.58
CA LYS A 34 9.73 -9.14 -3.99
C LYS A 34 11.12 -9.77 -4.17
N GLU A 35 12.10 -9.29 -3.42
CA GLU A 35 13.48 -9.79 -3.44
C GLU A 35 13.69 -11.06 -2.62
N LYS A 36 12.66 -11.54 -1.91
CA LYS A 36 12.74 -12.68 -0.97
C LYS A 36 13.81 -12.47 0.11
N LYS A 37 13.96 -11.24 0.60
CA LYS A 37 14.87 -10.86 1.69
C LYS A 37 14.10 -10.66 3.00
N LEU A 38 13.28 -11.64 3.37
CA LEU A 38 12.38 -11.53 4.53
C LEU A 38 13.14 -11.49 5.86
N GLU A 39 14.33 -12.07 5.90
CA GLU A 39 15.25 -12.05 7.04
C GLU A 39 15.67 -10.63 7.46
N MET A 40 15.57 -9.64 6.57
CA MET A 40 15.81 -8.23 6.90
C MET A 40 14.66 -7.59 7.67
N LEU A 41 13.47 -8.19 7.61
CA LEU A 41 12.25 -7.68 8.23
C LEU A 41 11.93 -8.42 9.54
N VAL A 42 12.21 -9.72 9.60
CA VAL A 42 11.82 -10.57 10.75
C VAL A 42 12.55 -10.15 12.02
N ASP A 43 11.84 -10.20 13.15
CA ASP A 43 12.37 -9.96 14.49
C ASP A 43 13.64 -10.81 14.73
N PRO A 44 14.81 -10.18 14.99
CA PRO A 44 16.05 -10.89 15.27
C PRO A 44 15.95 -11.89 16.45
N ASP A 45 15.05 -11.64 17.40
CA ASP A 45 14.85 -12.52 18.56
C ASP A 45 14.19 -13.85 18.19
N LEU A 46 13.51 -13.93 17.03
CA LEU A 46 12.97 -15.19 16.50
C LEU A 46 14.06 -16.10 15.90
N GLN A 47 15.24 -15.57 15.56
CA GLN A 47 16.37 -16.31 14.99
C GLN A 47 15.96 -17.16 13.77
N THR A 48 15.90 -18.49 13.90
CA THR A 48 15.42 -19.42 12.84
C THR A 48 14.14 -20.14 13.25
N ASN A 49 13.44 -19.66 14.28
CA ASN A 49 12.23 -20.27 14.84
C ASN A 49 10.97 -19.72 14.20
N TYR A 50 10.92 -19.69 12.87
CA TYR A 50 9.74 -19.30 12.10
C TYR A 50 9.73 -20.05 10.76
N VAL A 51 8.54 -20.19 10.18
CA VAL A 51 8.38 -20.70 8.83
C VAL A 51 8.31 -19.50 7.87
N GLU A 52 9.27 -19.42 6.96
CA GLU A 52 9.39 -18.29 6.01
C GLU A 52 8.10 -18.05 5.22
N ALA A 53 7.43 -19.12 4.79
CA ALA A 53 6.15 -19.03 4.08
C ALA A 53 5.03 -18.41 4.92
N GLU A 54 4.99 -18.67 6.24
CA GLU A 54 3.98 -18.09 7.14
C GLU A 54 4.24 -16.60 7.35
N VAL A 55 5.51 -16.21 7.50
CA VAL A 55 5.92 -14.80 7.56
C VAL A 55 5.54 -14.09 6.26
N GLU A 56 5.82 -14.70 5.12
CA GLU A 56 5.47 -14.14 3.82
C GLU A 56 3.96 -13.86 3.72
N GLN A 57 3.11 -14.83 4.08
CA GLN A 57 1.67 -14.68 4.12
C GLN A 57 1.23 -13.55 5.06
N LEU A 58 1.85 -13.43 6.24
CA LEU A 58 1.52 -12.38 7.18
C LEU A 58 1.90 -10.99 6.67
N ILE A 59 3.01 -10.87 5.95
CA ILE A 59 3.41 -9.63 5.26
C ILE A 59 2.40 -9.28 4.16
N GLN A 60 1.96 -10.27 3.37
CA GLN A 60 0.94 -10.06 2.33
C GLN A 60 -0.36 -9.51 2.93
N VAL A 61 -0.84 -10.12 4.03
CA VAL A 61 -2.02 -9.62 4.76
C VAL A 61 -1.79 -8.20 5.27
N ALA A 62 -0.61 -7.91 5.84
CA ALA A 62 -0.27 -6.57 6.31
C ALA A 62 -0.34 -5.53 5.20
N LEU A 63 0.24 -5.83 4.03
CA LEU A 63 0.26 -4.94 2.87
C LEU A 63 -1.14 -4.68 2.31
N LEU A 64 -1.99 -5.71 2.20
CA LEU A 64 -3.40 -5.57 1.82
C LEU A 64 -4.17 -4.67 2.81
N CYS A 65 -3.91 -4.80 4.11
CA CYS A 65 -4.55 -3.98 5.14
C CYS A 65 -4.12 -2.51 5.10
N THR A 66 -2.93 -2.21 4.58
CA THR A 66 -2.34 -0.86 4.56
C THR A 66 -2.43 -0.16 3.21
N GLN A 67 -3.27 -0.64 2.29
CA GLN A 67 -3.48 0.00 0.98
C GLN A 67 -3.89 1.47 1.12
N GLY A 68 -3.40 2.33 0.22
CA GLY A 68 -3.69 3.78 0.27
C GLY A 68 -5.17 4.09 0.20
N SER A 69 -5.91 3.42 -0.68
CA SER A 69 -7.36 3.54 -0.80
C SER A 69 -8.07 2.74 0.31
N PRO A 70 -8.90 3.36 1.16
CA PRO A 70 -9.67 2.65 2.17
C PRO A 70 -10.63 1.59 1.61
N MET A 71 -11.10 1.77 0.38
CA MET A 71 -12.05 0.86 -0.27
C MET A 71 -11.42 -0.46 -0.72
N GLU A 72 -10.10 -0.51 -0.85
CA GLU A 72 -9.38 -1.72 -1.27
C GLU A 72 -8.98 -2.59 -0.07
N ARG A 73 -8.89 -1.98 1.11
CA ARG A 73 -8.52 -2.67 2.35
C ARG A 73 -9.54 -3.75 2.69
N PRO A 74 -9.10 -4.96 3.05
CA PRO A 74 -9.98 -6.03 3.47
C PRO A 74 -10.74 -5.66 4.75
N LYS A 75 -11.98 -6.14 4.87
CA LYS A 75 -12.70 -6.10 6.15
C LYS A 75 -12.01 -7.01 7.16
N MET A 76 -12.10 -6.71 8.46
CA MET A 76 -11.49 -7.57 9.47
C MET A 76 -11.97 -9.03 9.44
N ALA A 77 -13.22 -9.30 9.03
CA ALA A 77 -13.70 -10.65 8.83
C ALA A 77 -12.98 -11.39 7.68
N GLU A 78 -12.63 -10.67 6.60
CA GLU A 78 -11.84 -11.22 5.50
C GLU A 78 -10.39 -11.44 5.94
N VAL A 79 -9.83 -10.53 6.74
CA VAL A 79 -8.49 -10.69 7.34
C VAL A 79 -8.41 -11.97 8.18
N VAL A 80 -9.40 -12.24 9.02
CA VAL A 80 -9.45 -13.48 9.81
C VAL A 80 -9.48 -14.71 8.90
N ARG A 81 -10.33 -14.73 7.86
CA ARG A 81 -10.36 -15.85 6.89
C ARG A 81 -9.02 -16.06 6.19
N MET A 82 -8.36 -14.99 5.76
CA MET A 82 -7.03 -15.09 5.15
C MET A 82 -6.00 -15.69 6.11
N LEU A 83 -6.04 -15.31 7.39
CA LEU A 83 -5.17 -15.86 8.42
C LEU A 83 -5.52 -17.33 8.77
N GLU A 84 -6.76 -17.75 8.57
CA GLU A 84 -7.20 -19.14 8.69
C GLU A 84 -6.86 -20.00 7.44
N GLY A 85 -6.25 -19.38 6.42
CA GLY A 85 -5.78 -20.06 5.20
C GLY A 85 -6.73 -19.98 4.00
N ASP A 86 -7.73 -19.09 4.03
CA ASP A 86 -8.76 -18.98 2.98
C ASP A 86 -8.68 -17.65 2.23
N GLY A 87 -8.49 -17.71 0.91
CA GLY A 87 -8.65 -16.57 -0.01
C GLY A 87 -7.48 -15.59 -0.12
N LEU A 88 -6.37 -15.82 0.59
CA LEU A 88 -5.21 -14.92 0.56
C LEU A 88 -4.51 -14.93 -0.81
N ALA A 89 -4.30 -16.11 -1.39
CA ALA A 89 -3.55 -16.25 -2.65
C ALA A 89 -4.26 -15.55 -3.81
N GLU A 90 -5.58 -15.74 -3.94
CA GLU A 90 -6.40 -15.13 -4.98
C GLU A 90 -6.40 -13.61 -4.84
N ARG A 91 -6.58 -13.11 -3.61
CA ARG A 91 -6.59 -11.66 -3.35
C ARG A 91 -5.23 -11.02 -3.58
N TRP A 92 -4.16 -11.73 -3.25
CA TRP A 92 -2.80 -11.28 -3.48
C TRP A 92 -2.49 -11.17 -4.98
N ASP A 93 -2.89 -12.17 -5.77
CA ASP A 93 -2.74 -12.16 -7.23
C ASP A 93 -3.50 -11.00 -7.89
N GLU A 94 -4.70 -10.69 -7.40
CA GLU A 94 -5.47 -9.51 -7.85
C GLU A 94 -4.74 -8.21 -7.53
N TRP A 95 -4.22 -8.08 -6.31
CA TRP A 95 -3.49 -6.91 -5.88
C TRP A 95 -2.23 -6.67 -6.72
N GLN A 96 -1.45 -7.70 -7.01
CA GLN A 96 -0.25 -7.58 -7.85
C GLN A 96 -0.56 -7.07 -9.26
N LYS A 97 -1.67 -7.52 -9.87
CA LYS A 97 -2.10 -7.04 -11.20
C LYS A 97 -2.46 -5.55 -11.16
N VAL A 98 -3.16 -5.12 -10.11
CA VAL A 98 -3.54 -3.71 -9.93
C VAL A 98 -2.31 -2.83 -9.70
N GLU A 99 -1.35 -3.29 -8.91
CA GLU A 99 -0.13 -2.53 -8.63
C GLU A 99 0.73 -2.35 -9.90
N VAL A 100 0.88 -3.40 -10.72
CA VAL A 100 1.55 -3.32 -12.02
C VAL A 100 0.87 -2.28 -12.92
N LEU A 101 -0.47 -2.32 -13.00
CA LEU A 101 -1.23 -1.36 -13.79
C LEU A 101 -1.02 0.10 -13.30
N ARG A 102 -0.98 0.32 -11.98
CA ARG A 102 -0.73 1.65 -11.41
C ARG A 102 0.65 2.17 -11.78
N GLN A 103 1.67 1.32 -11.71
CA GLN A 103 3.03 1.69 -12.10
C GLN A 103 3.14 2.05 -13.59
N GLU A 104 2.40 1.36 -14.46
CA GLU A 104 2.33 1.70 -15.89
C GLU A 104 1.65 3.07 -16.14
N VAL A 105 0.59 3.39 -15.38
CA VAL A 105 -0.10 4.68 -15.46
C VAL A 105 0.78 5.83 -14.95
N ASP A 106 1.49 5.63 -13.84
CA ASP A 106 2.39 6.65 -13.27
C ASP A 106 3.65 6.88 -14.10
N GLN A 107 4.10 5.87 -14.86
CA GLN A 107 5.24 5.98 -15.79
C GLN A 107 4.83 6.42 -17.21
N ALA A 108 3.53 6.54 -17.49
CA ALA A 108 3.07 7.05 -18.76
C ALA A 108 3.60 8.48 -18.95
N PRO A 109 4.22 8.80 -20.11
CA PRO A 109 4.61 10.18 -20.40
C PRO A 109 3.36 11.04 -20.31
N HIS A 110 3.39 12.10 -19.47
CA HIS A 110 2.35 13.12 -19.50
C HIS A 110 2.19 13.57 -20.95
N PRO A 111 1.01 13.36 -21.59
CA PRO A 111 0.73 14.05 -22.83
C PRO A 111 0.83 15.53 -22.51
N ASN A 112 1.65 16.26 -23.28
CA ASN A 112 1.75 17.71 -23.20
C ASN A 112 0.39 18.32 -22.88
N SER A 113 0.37 19.17 -21.86
CA SER A 113 -0.75 20.00 -21.47
C SER A 113 -1.22 20.85 -22.64
N ASP A 114 -2.16 20.33 -23.44
CA ASP A 114 -2.76 21.06 -24.56
C ASP A 114 -4.24 20.72 -24.77
N TRP A 115 -4.96 20.49 -23.67
CA TRP A 115 -6.43 20.50 -23.66
C TRP A 115 -6.97 21.49 -22.64
N LEU A 116 -6.48 22.73 -22.73
CA LEU A 116 -7.37 23.87 -22.57
C LEU A 116 -8.01 24.07 -23.94
N VAL A 117 -9.30 23.75 -24.09
CA VAL A 117 -10.31 24.60 -24.73
C VAL A 117 -11.65 23.85 -24.74
N ASP A 118 -12.61 24.51 -24.09
CA ASP A 118 -14.05 24.46 -24.28
C ASP A 118 -14.87 23.32 -23.66
N SER A 119 -15.15 23.45 -22.36
CA SER A 119 -16.48 23.15 -21.82
C SER A 119 -16.66 23.93 -20.52
N THR A 120 -16.94 25.23 -20.63
CA THR A 120 -17.54 25.98 -19.50
C THR A 120 -19.00 26.24 -19.85
N GLU A 121 -19.83 25.24 -19.57
CA GLU A 121 -21.28 25.42 -19.54
C GLU A 121 -21.63 26.37 -18.38
N ASN A 122 -22.11 27.56 -18.75
CA ASN A 122 -23.03 28.45 -18.05
C ASN A 122 -23.19 28.28 -16.53
N LEU A 123 -22.48 29.11 -15.76
CA LEU A 123 -22.91 29.57 -14.44
C LEU A 123 -22.88 31.11 -14.44
N HIS A 124 -24.04 31.72 -14.74
CA HIS A 124 -24.22 33.16 -14.58
C HIS A 124 -24.26 33.48 -13.08
N ALA A 125 -23.20 34.10 -12.55
CA ALA A 125 -23.19 34.62 -11.20
C ALA A 125 -24.17 35.80 -11.11
N VAL A 126 -25.17 35.70 -10.24
CA VAL A 126 -25.98 36.83 -9.79
C VAL A 126 -25.10 37.74 -8.94
N GLU A 127 -24.87 38.96 -9.40
CA GLU A 127 -24.16 40.00 -8.66
C GLU A 127 -24.99 40.42 -7.44
N LEU A 128 -24.57 40.03 -6.24
CA LEU A 128 -25.01 40.66 -5.00
C LEU A 128 -24.10 41.84 -4.68
N SER A 129 -24.45 43.02 -5.18
CA SER A 129 -23.91 44.29 -4.70
C SER A 129 -25.02 45.35 -4.67
N GLY A 130 -25.77 45.37 -3.58
CA GLY A 130 -26.53 46.56 -3.17
C GLY A 130 -25.69 47.41 -2.22
N PRO A 131 -25.57 48.74 -2.40
CA PRO A 131 -25.11 49.63 -1.36
C PRO A 131 -26.25 50.02 -0.41
N ARG A 132 -25.85 50.27 0.85
CA ARG A 132 -26.65 50.77 1.97
C ARG A 132 -27.14 52.20 1.75
#